data_AF-F5W2A6-F1
#
_entry.id   AF-F5W2A6-F1
#
_cell.length_a   1.000
_cell.length_b   1.000
_cell.length_c   1.000
_cell.angle_alpha   90.00
_cell.angle_beta   90.00
_cell.angle_gamma   90.00
#
_symmetry.space_group_name_H-M   'P 1'
#
loop_
_entity.id
_entity.type
_entity.pdbx_description
1 polymer ?
#
loop_
_entity_poly.entity_id
_entity_poly.type
_entity_poly.pdbx_seq_one_letter_code
_entity_poly.pdbx_strand_id
1 'polypeptide(L)'
;MDKIEQLQELIDHSQSIVFFGGAGVSTESNIPDFRSSDGLYSLKLGRHFSAEQLVSHTMFVRYPEEFSIFTKNISYIQKLSQI
;
A
#
# COMPACT_ATOMS: atom_id res chain seq x y z
N MET A 1 -10.39 3.47 34.30
CA MET A 1 -9.25 3.82 33.45
C MET A 1 -9.68 3.64 32.02
N ASP A 2 -9.52 4.67 31.21
CA ASP A 2 -9.97 4.68 29.81
C ASP A 2 -9.10 3.77 28.93
N LYS A 3 -9.64 3.26 27.81
CA LYS A 3 -8.89 2.37 26.90
C LYS A 3 -7.69 3.07 26.27
N ILE A 4 -7.78 4.38 26.01
CA ILE A 4 -6.66 5.15 25.46
C ILE A 4 -5.57 5.33 26.52
N GLU A 5 -5.96 5.62 27.78
CA GLU A 5 -5.02 5.70 28.90
C GLU A 5 -4.27 4.38 29.10
N GLN A 6 -4.96 3.24 29.01
CA GLN A 6 -4.33 1.92 29.13
C GLN A 6 -3.33 1.65 28.02
N LEU A 7 -3.64 2.04 26.78
CA LEU A 7 -2.72 1.91 25.65
C LEU A 7 -1.48 2.80 25.84
N GLN A 8 -1.66 4.04 26.30
CA GLN A 8 -0.57 4.97 26.58
C GLN A 8 0.40 4.39 27.62
N GLU A 9 -0.11 3.87 28.74
CA GLU A 9 0.74 3.25 29.76
C GLU A 9 1.52 2.04 29.24
N LEU A 10 0.90 1.21 28.40
CA LEU A 10 1.59 0.07 27.77
C LEU A 10 2.73 0.53 26.86
N ILE A 11 2.55 1.62 26.13
CA ILE A 11 3.59 2.22 25.28
C ILE A 11 4.72 2.79 26.15
N ASP A 12 4.39 3.56 27.18
CA ASP A 12 5.36 4.27 28.03
C ASP A 12 6.30 3.31 28.79
N HIS A 13 5.79 2.17 29.25
CA HIS A 13 6.58 1.18 30.00
C HIS A 13 7.30 0.16 29.11
N SER A 14 7.03 0.13 27.81
CA SER A 14 7.63 -0.85 26.90
C SER A 14 9.06 -0.47 26.52
N GLN A 15 10.02 -1.36 26.80
CA GLN A 15 11.42 -1.21 26.38
C GLN A 15 11.69 -1.74 24.96
N SER A 16 10.73 -2.43 24.36
CA SER A 16 10.85 -3.01 23.01
C SER A 16 9.48 -3.09 22.37
N ILE A 17 9.27 -2.27 21.34
CA ILE A 17 8.00 -2.19 20.61
C ILE A 17 8.24 -2.67 19.18
N VAL A 18 7.36 -3.56 18.71
CA VAL A 18 7.30 -3.97 17.30
C VAL A 18 6.03 -3.37 16.70
N PHE A 19 6.22 -2.56 15.67
CA PHE A 19 5.11 -1.97 14.91
C PHE A 19 4.94 -2.71 13.59
N PHE A 20 3.75 -3.27 13.36
CA PHE A 20 3.37 -3.86 12.08
C PHE A 20 2.60 -2.84 11.25
N GLY A 21 3.33 -2.07 10.45
CA GLY A 21 2.76 -1.11 9.51
C GLY A 21 2.36 -1.74 8.18
N GLY A 22 1.49 -1.04 7.46
CA GLY A 22 1.15 -1.30 6.05
C GLY A 22 1.15 0.00 5.25
N ALA A 23 0.68 -0.02 4.00
CA ALA A 23 0.68 1.17 3.14
C ALA A 23 -0.12 2.37 3.71
N GLY A 24 -1.12 2.10 4.55
CA GLY A 24 -1.93 3.13 5.22
C GLY A 24 -1.14 4.11 6.10
N VAL A 25 0.06 3.76 6.55
CA VAL A 25 0.89 4.70 7.33
C VAL A 25 1.46 5.84 6.49
N SER A 26 1.37 5.73 5.16
CA SER A 26 1.92 6.69 4.20
C SER A 26 0.83 7.47 3.44
N THR A 27 -0.45 7.18 3.66
CA THR A 27 -1.56 7.87 2.97
C THR A 27 -1.62 9.35 3.30
N GLU A 28 -1.32 9.72 4.54
CA GLU A 28 -1.21 11.12 4.99
C GLU A 28 -0.01 11.87 4.36
N SER A 29 0.92 11.14 3.73
CA SER A 29 2.00 11.71 2.92
C SER A 29 1.67 11.70 1.42
N ASN A 30 0.38 11.60 1.07
CA ASN A 30 -0.14 11.48 -0.29
C ASN A 30 0.38 10.26 -1.06
N ILE A 31 0.83 9.21 -0.39
CA ILE A 31 1.19 7.95 -1.04
C ILE A 31 -0.03 7.03 -0.94
N PRO A 32 -0.71 6.71 -2.06
CA PRO A 32 -1.92 5.91 -2.01
C PRO A 32 -1.63 4.49 -1.50
N ASP A 33 -2.55 3.95 -0.72
CA ASP A 33 -2.54 2.53 -0.38
C ASP A 33 -3.02 1.67 -1.57
N PHE A 34 -3.10 0.36 -1.37
CA PHE A 34 -3.51 -0.56 -2.41
C PHE A 34 -5.03 -0.78 -2.48
N ARG A 35 -5.74 -0.80 -1.35
CA ARG A 35 -7.05 -1.46 -1.20
C ARG A 35 -8.19 -0.57 -0.75
N SER A 36 -7.94 0.68 -0.38
CA SER A 36 -8.98 1.65 -0.09
C SER A 36 -9.79 1.98 -1.34
N SER A 37 -10.94 2.65 -1.17
CA SER A 37 -11.83 3.03 -2.28
C SER A 37 -11.12 3.88 -3.35
N ASP A 38 -10.13 4.66 -2.95
CA ASP A 38 -9.24 5.51 -3.74
C ASP A 38 -7.81 4.93 -3.88
N GLY A 39 -7.59 3.71 -3.40
CA GLY A 39 -6.32 3.00 -3.50
C GLY A 39 -6.00 2.51 -4.90
N LEU A 40 -4.76 2.07 -5.12
CA LEU A 40 -4.24 1.69 -6.44
C LEU A 40 -5.07 0.62 -7.17
N TYR A 41 -5.79 -0.25 -6.44
CA TYR A 41 -6.59 -1.31 -7.05
C TYR A 41 -7.98 -0.86 -7.53
N SER A 42 -8.43 0.35 -7.15
CA SER A 42 -9.69 0.91 -7.67
C SER A 42 -9.52 1.55 -9.06
N LEU A 43 -8.27 1.74 -9.51
CA LEU A 43 -7.94 2.28 -10.82
C LEU A 43 -8.45 1.37 -11.94
N LYS A 44 -9.21 1.94 -12.89
CA LYS A 44 -9.63 1.23 -14.10
C LYS A 44 -8.45 1.10 -15.05
N LEU A 45 -7.79 -0.06 -15.05
CA LEU A 45 -6.58 -0.30 -15.82
C LEU A 45 -6.82 -0.53 -17.33
N GLY A 46 -8.07 -0.59 -17.78
CA GLY A 46 -8.41 -0.89 -19.18
C GLY A 46 -7.90 -2.27 -19.64
N ARG A 47 -7.67 -3.18 -18.69
CA ARG A 47 -7.08 -4.51 -18.90
C ARG A 47 -8.01 -5.60 -18.34
N HIS A 48 -7.84 -6.82 -18.84
CA HIS A 48 -8.61 -7.99 -18.40
C HIS A 48 -8.18 -8.55 -17.03
N PHE A 49 -7.07 -8.07 -16.47
CA PHE A 49 -6.53 -8.54 -15.20
C PHE A 49 -6.77 -7.52 -14.08
N SER A 50 -7.05 -8.03 -12.87
CA SER A 50 -7.07 -7.19 -11.68
C SER A 50 -5.66 -6.70 -11.34
N ALA A 51 -5.58 -5.59 -10.60
CA ALA A 51 -4.31 -5.07 -10.12
C ALA A 51 -3.54 -6.10 -9.26
N GLU A 52 -4.25 -6.88 -8.43
CA GLU A 52 -3.67 -7.97 -7.63
C GLU A 52 -3.07 -9.07 -8.50
N GLN A 53 -3.74 -9.44 -9.60
CA GLN A 53 -3.21 -10.40 -10.55
C GLN A 53 -1.93 -9.85 -11.17
N LEU A 54 -1.93 -8.59 -11.63
CA LEU A 54 -0.80 -7.95 -12.30
C LEU A 54 0.47 -7.86 -11.42
N VAL A 55 0.34 -7.86 -10.09
CA VAL A 55 1.49 -7.88 -9.15
C VAL A 55 1.81 -9.27 -8.60
N SER A 56 1.13 -10.31 -9.07
CA SER A 56 1.37 -11.68 -8.62
C SER A 56 2.69 -12.25 -9.15
N HIS A 57 3.25 -13.22 -8.43
CA HIS A 57 4.42 -13.98 -8.90
C HIS A 57 4.18 -14.64 -10.27
N THR A 58 2.97 -15.15 -10.51
CA THR A 58 2.60 -15.75 -11.80
C THR A 58 2.71 -14.74 -12.95
N MET A 59 2.23 -13.50 -12.76
CA MET A 59 2.35 -12.47 -13.78
C MET A 59 3.79 -12.02 -13.96
N PHE A 60 4.58 -11.92 -12.89
CA PHE A 60 6.00 -11.63 -12.98
C PHE A 60 6.76 -12.66 -13.84
N VAL A 61 6.48 -13.95 -13.66
CA VAL A 61 7.18 -15.03 -14.37
C VAL A 61 6.67 -15.22 -15.80
N ARG A 62 5.34 -15.19 -16.01
CA ARG A 62 4.74 -15.54 -17.31
C ARG A 62 4.49 -14.34 -18.21
N TYR A 63 4.31 -13.16 -17.64
CA TYR A 63 3.97 -11.91 -18.34
C TYR A 63 4.81 -10.73 -17.82
N PRO A 64 6.15 -10.82 -17.88
CA PRO A 64 7.06 -9.85 -17.25
C PRO A 64 6.90 -8.42 -17.79
N GLU A 65 6.55 -8.27 -19.09
CA GLU A 65 6.28 -6.96 -19.67
C GLU A 65 5.06 -6.30 -19.03
N GLU A 66 3.96 -7.04 -18.86
CA GLU A 66 2.74 -6.51 -18.27
C GLU A 66 2.91 -6.19 -16.78
N PHE A 67 3.65 -7.03 -16.06
CA PHE A 67 4.08 -6.74 -14.70
C PHE A 67 4.93 -5.46 -14.65
N SER A 68 5.91 -5.31 -15.56
CA SER A 68 6.78 -4.12 -15.58
C SER A 68 6.03 -2.84 -15.92
N ILE A 69 5.11 -2.89 -16.88
CA ILE A 69 4.29 -1.73 -17.25
C ILE A 69 3.43 -1.32 -16.04
N PHE A 70 2.77 -2.27 -15.39
CA PHE A 70 1.92 -1.96 -14.24
C PHE A 70 2.70 -1.34 -13.09
N THR A 71 3.85 -1.93 -12.72
CA THR A 71 4.69 -1.43 -11.61
C THR A 71 5.28 -0.05 -11.90
N LYS A 72 5.74 0.22 -13.13
CA LYS A 72 6.20 1.56 -13.53
C LYS A 72 5.11 2.61 -13.47
N ASN A 73 3.88 2.26 -13.88
CA ASN A 73 2.73 3.17 -13.78
C ASN A 73 2.41 3.53 -12.34
N ILE A 74 2.43 2.56 -11.41
CA ILE A 74 2.28 2.83 -9.97
C ILE A 74 3.35 3.83 -9.50
N SER A 75 4.62 3.58 -9.84
CA SER A 75 5.71 4.48 -9.44
C SER A 75 5.58 5.89 -10.02
N TYR A 76 5.00 6.05 -11.21
CA TYR A 76 4.72 7.36 -11.79
C TYR A 76 3.58 8.08 -11.06
N ILE A 77 2.49 7.38 -10.76
CA ILE A 77 1.36 7.93 -9.98
C ILE A 77 1.83 8.40 -8.61
N GLN A 78 2.68 7.62 -7.94
CA GLN A 78 3.27 7.98 -6.64
C GLN A 78 4.21 9.19 -6.68
N LYS A 79 4.81 9.50 -7.84
CA LYS A 79 5.64 10.70 -7.99
C LYS A 79 4.80 11.96 -8.16
N LEU A 80 3.67 11.85 -8.87
CA LEU A 80 2.76 12.97 -9.07
C LEU A 80 2.03 13.38 -7.80
N SER A 81 1.78 12.45 -6.87
CA SER A 81 1.09 12.75 -5.63
C SER A 81 1.96 13.45 -4.57
N GLN A 82 3.26 13.62 -4.81
CA GLN A 82 4.21 14.31 -3.93
C GLN A 82 4.48 15.78 -4.33
N ILE A 83 3.81 16.30 -5.36
CA ILE A 83 3.92 17.69 -5.86
C ILE A 83 2.61 18.41 -5.57
#